data_AF-A0A7Y4WHB3-F1
#
_entry.id   AF-A0A7Y4WHB3-F1
#
_cell.length_a   1.000
_cell.length_b   1.000
_cell.length_c   1.000
_cell.angle_alpha   90.00
_cell.angle_beta   90.00
_cell.angle_gamma   90.00
#
_symmetry.space_group_name_H-M   'P 1'
#
loop_
_entity.id
_entity.type
_entity.pdbx_description
1 polymer ?
#
loop_
_entity_poly.entity_id
_entity_poly.type
_entity_poly.pdbx_seq_one_letter_code
_entity_poly.pdbx_strand_id
1 'polypeptide(L)'
;RALARVPDHAFAAELSQLVLHPEDAHHDRALFPEHAYDADRQQIDLRKVNSWRLRLAEVSTPELLEVQLVNAIAPFVLNARLKPLMERVPTRDKHIVNVSAVEGQFARGTKTDKHPHTNMAKAALNMLTRTSASDYLRSGIHMNSVDTGWVTDEDPAEHALRKERDGFQPPLDVVDGAARVCDPIVSGFNSGRHVYGLFLKDYAPAAW
;
A
#
# COMPACT_ATOMS: atom_id res chain seq x y z
N ARG A 1 20.35 -27.19 -16.11
CA ARG A 1 20.56 -26.71 -17.50
C ARG A 1 20.48 -25.19 -17.45
N ALA A 2 21.62 -24.55 -17.70
CA ALA A 2 21.85 -23.13 -17.99
C ALA A 2 20.93 -22.06 -17.33
N LEU A 3 21.23 -21.67 -16.09
CA LEU A 3 20.98 -20.30 -15.65
C LEU A 3 22.07 -19.42 -16.27
N ALA A 4 21.86 -19.04 -17.53
CA ALA A 4 22.60 -17.93 -18.12
C ALA A 4 22.30 -16.67 -17.30
N ARG A 5 23.32 -15.86 -16.99
CA ARG A 5 23.22 -14.61 -16.24
C ARG A 5 22.16 -13.69 -16.85
N VAL A 6 20.95 -13.77 -16.30
CA VAL A 6 19.92 -12.74 -16.45
C VAL A 6 20.42 -11.53 -15.65
N PRO A 7 20.38 -10.29 -16.18
CA PRO A 7 20.70 -9.11 -15.39
C PRO A 7 19.86 -9.10 -14.11
N ASP A 8 20.46 -8.80 -12.96
CA ASP A 8 19.86 -8.93 -11.60
C ASP A 8 18.44 -8.35 -11.47
N HIS A 9 18.10 -7.32 -12.25
CA HIS A 9 16.79 -6.67 -12.25
C HIS A 9 15.70 -7.46 -13.00
N ALA A 10 16.05 -8.19 -14.07
CA ALA A 10 15.08 -9.02 -14.78
C ALA A 10 14.75 -10.30 -14.01
N PHE A 11 15.66 -10.78 -13.16
CA PHE A 11 15.41 -11.91 -12.27
C PHE A 11 14.33 -11.58 -11.21
N ALA A 12 14.36 -10.38 -10.61
CA ALA A 12 13.32 -9.95 -9.68
C ALA A 12 11.93 -9.86 -10.33
N ALA A 13 11.88 -9.35 -11.58
CA ALA A 13 10.64 -9.32 -12.35
C ALA A 13 10.12 -10.72 -12.68
N GLU A 14 11.00 -11.65 -13.08
CA GLU A 14 10.64 -13.04 -13.35
C GLU A 14 10.16 -13.77 -12.08
N LEU A 15 10.81 -13.53 -10.93
CA LEU A 15 10.38 -14.07 -9.64
C LEU A 15 8.98 -13.58 -9.21
N SER A 16 8.57 -12.37 -9.62
CA SER A 16 7.22 -11.87 -9.36
C SER A 16 6.12 -12.62 -10.12
N GLN A 17 6.49 -13.45 -11.11
CA GLN A 17 5.57 -14.25 -11.92
C GLN A 17 5.57 -15.73 -11.50
N LEU A 18 6.23 -16.07 -10.39
CA LEU A 18 6.16 -17.41 -9.83
C LEU A 18 4.75 -17.69 -9.30
N VAL A 19 4.28 -18.90 -9.58
CA VAL A 19 3.01 -19.41 -9.04
C VAL A 19 3.19 -19.70 -7.56
N LEU A 20 2.60 -18.88 -6.69
CA LEU A 20 2.67 -19.00 -5.24
C LEU A 20 1.32 -19.40 -4.63
N HIS A 21 0.23 -18.96 -5.27
CA HIS A 21 -1.14 -19.34 -4.99
C HIS A 21 -1.69 -20.25 -6.10
N PRO A 22 -2.63 -21.19 -5.80
CA PRO A 22 -3.32 -21.95 -6.85
C PRO A 22 -4.00 -21.08 -7.91
N GLU A 23 -4.37 -19.85 -7.56
CA GLU A 23 -4.96 -18.87 -8.49
C GLU A 23 -3.92 -18.32 -9.49
N ASP A 24 -2.64 -18.28 -9.14
CA ASP A 24 -1.57 -17.85 -10.04
C ASP A 24 -1.26 -18.90 -11.11
N ALA A 25 -1.61 -20.17 -10.84
CA ALA A 25 -1.35 -21.29 -11.75
C ALA A 25 -2.21 -21.23 -13.03
N HIS A 26 -3.31 -20.48 -12.99
CA HIS A 26 -4.31 -20.44 -14.04
C HIS A 26 -4.54 -18.99 -14.48
N HIS A 27 -3.88 -18.58 -15.57
CA HIS A 27 -4.34 -17.44 -16.37
C HIS A 27 -5.65 -17.79 -17.07
N ASP A 28 -6.74 -17.85 -16.29
CA ASP A 28 -8.08 -18.01 -16.82
C ASP A 28 -8.49 -16.70 -17.50
N ARG A 29 -8.40 -16.69 -18.83
CA ARG A 29 -8.80 -15.55 -19.67
C ARG A 29 -10.27 -15.18 -19.50
N ALA A 30 -11.11 -16.04 -18.92
CA ALA A 30 -12.48 -15.68 -18.57
C ALA A 30 -12.55 -14.83 -17.29
N LEU A 31 -11.61 -15.01 -16.35
CA LEU A 31 -11.51 -14.23 -15.12
C LEU A 31 -10.66 -12.96 -15.29
N PHE A 32 -9.61 -13.06 -16.11
CA PHE A 32 -8.68 -11.97 -16.43
C PHE A 32 -8.61 -11.80 -17.95
N PRO A 33 -9.63 -11.20 -18.58
CA PRO A 33 -9.67 -11.02 -20.03
C PRO A 33 -8.49 -10.18 -20.53
N GLU A 34 -7.84 -10.67 -21.59
CA GLU A 34 -6.79 -9.91 -22.27
C GLU A 34 -7.39 -8.64 -22.91
N HIS A 35 -6.65 -7.54 -22.86
CA HIS A 35 -7.04 -6.24 -23.42
C HIS A 35 -8.30 -5.59 -22.81
N ALA A 36 -8.76 -6.08 -21.67
CA ALA A 36 -9.85 -5.49 -20.91
C ALA A 36 -9.29 -4.82 -19.65
N TYR A 37 -9.47 -3.50 -19.56
CA TYR A 37 -8.87 -2.69 -18.51
C TYR A 37 -9.89 -1.79 -17.81
N ASP A 38 -9.67 -1.54 -16.53
CA ASP A 38 -10.41 -0.55 -15.76
C ASP A 38 -9.98 0.89 -16.07
N ALA A 39 -10.54 1.86 -15.34
CA ALA A 39 -10.24 3.28 -15.50
C ALA A 39 -8.76 3.61 -15.26
N ASP A 40 -8.06 2.80 -14.46
CA ASP A 40 -6.64 2.97 -14.13
C ASP A 40 -5.70 2.22 -15.10
N ARG A 41 -6.27 1.60 -16.14
CA ARG A 41 -5.59 0.74 -17.12
C ARG A 41 -4.99 -0.53 -16.49
N GLN A 42 -5.55 -0.99 -15.37
CA GLN A 42 -5.23 -2.31 -14.81
C GLN A 42 -6.14 -3.36 -15.44
N GLN A 43 -5.65 -4.60 -15.55
CA GLN A 43 -6.43 -5.69 -16.11
C GLN A 43 -7.64 -5.96 -15.20
N ILE A 44 -8.84 -6.05 -15.80
CA ILE A 44 -10.05 -6.31 -15.03
C ILE A 44 -9.99 -7.70 -14.38
N ASP A 45 -10.32 -7.74 -13.09
CA ASP A 45 -10.53 -8.96 -12.32
C ASP A 45 -12.04 -9.27 -12.20
N LEU A 46 -12.48 -10.33 -12.88
CA LEU A 46 -13.88 -10.79 -12.88
C LEU A 46 -14.15 -11.90 -11.84
N ARG A 47 -13.23 -12.20 -10.93
CA ARG A 47 -13.48 -13.14 -9.83
C ARG A 47 -14.66 -12.65 -9.00
N LYS A 48 -15.49 -13.60 -8.53
CA LYS A 48 -16.67 -13.29 -7.68
C LYS A 48 -16.28 -12.90 -6.25
N VAL A 49 -15.10 -13.30 -5.81
CA VAL A 49 -14.56 -13.06 -4.47
C VAL A 49 -13.07 -12.77 -4.63
N ASN A 50 -12.59 -11.75 -3.91
CA ASN A 50 -11.18 -11.40 -3.81
C ASN A 50 -10.78 -11.29 -2.32
N SER A 51 -9.49 -11.07 -2.05
CA SER A 51 -8.96 -11.05 -0.69
C SER A 51 -9.53 -9.94 0.21
N TRP A 52 -10.09 -8.88 -0.39
CA TRP A 52 -10.77 -7.81 0.33
C TRP A 52 -12.00 -8.30 1.13
N ARG A 53 -12.67 -9.35 0.65
CA ARG A 53 -13.88 -9.90 1.27
C ARG A 53 -13.67 -11.16 2.11
N LEU A 54 -12.43 -11.66 2.23
CA LEU A 54 -12.13 -12.88 2.99
C LEU A 54 -12.15 -12.61 4.51
N ARG A 55 -12.71 -13.54 5.28
CA ARG A 55 -12.58 -13.63 6.75
C ARG A 55 -11.30 -14.34 7.12
N LEU A 56 -10.95 -14.28 8.40
CA LEU A 56 -9.73 -14.88 8.96
C LEU A 56 -9.51 -16.34 8.53
N ALA A 57 -10.54 -17.20 8.61
CA ALA A 57 -10.43 -18.61 8.27
C ALA A 57 -10.38 -18.90 6.75
N GLU A 58 -10.66 -17.89 5.93
CA GLU A 58 -10.69 -17.97 4.46
C GLU A 58 -9.38 -17.49 3.82
N VAL A 59 -8.53 -16.78 4.58
CA VAL A 59 -7.23 -16.30 4.09
C VAL A 59 -6.25 -17.47 4.01
N SER A 60 -5.75 -17.76 2.81
CA SER A 60 -4.73 -18.78 2.61
C SER A 60 -3.37 -18.33 3.16
N THR A 61 -2.51 -19.27 3.52
CA THR A 61 -1.15 -18.95 4.01
C THR A 61 -0.33 -18.15 2.98
N PRO A 62 -0.32 -18.49 1.67
CA PRO A 62 0.39 -17.68 0.67
C PRO A 62 -0.12 -16.23 0.61
N GLU A 63 -1.43 -16.02 0.55
CA GLU A 63 -2.05 -14.67 0.55
C GLU A 63 -1.65 -13.86 1.78
N LEU A 64 -1.69 -14.47 2.97
CA LEU A 64 -1.24 -13.81 4.21
C LEU A 64 0.23 -13.36 4.10
N LEU A 65 1.11 -14.24 3.61
CA LEU A 65 2.54 -13.95 3.51
C LEU A 65 2.83 -12.88 2.46
N GLU A 66 2.16 -12.91 1.32
CA GLU A 66 2.33 -11.92 0.25
C GLU A 66 1.84 -10.54 0.66
N VAL A 67 0.66 -10.44 1.26
CA VAL A 67 0.14 -9.16 1.74
C VAL A 67 1.06 -8.54 2.78
N GLN A 68 1.60 -9.35 3.71
CA GLN A 68 2.60 -8.89 4.68
C GLN A 68 3.92 -8.49 4.00
N LEU A 69 4.37 -9.28 3.02
CA LEU A 69 5.61 -9.03 2.29
C LEU A 69 5.55 -7.69 1.57
N VAL A 70 4.48 -7.43 0.83
CA VAL A 70 4.30 -6.22 0.03
C VAL A 70 3.99 -5.00 0.90
N ASN A 71 3.08 -5.13 1.87
CA ASN A 71 2.57 -3.96 2.59
C ASN A 71 3.33 -3.61 3.87
N ALA A 72 4.19 -4.48 4.41
CA ALA A 72 4.92 -4.22 5.65
C ALA A 72 6.41 -4.53 5.55
N ILE A 73 6.78 -5.73 5.06
CA ILE A 73 8.17 -6.17 5.04
C ILE A 73 9.00 -5.42 3.98
N ALA A 74 8.48 -5.25 2.76
CA ALA A 74 9.16 -4.49 1.72
C ALA A 74 9.38 -3.03 2.13
N PRO A 75 8.39 -2.27 2.64
CA PRO A 75 8.61 -0.94 3.21
C PRO A 75 9.66 -0.92 4.33
N PHE A 76 9.65 -1.93 5.23
CA PHE A 76 10.67 -2.05 6.28
C PHE A 76 12.08 -2.15 5.68
N VAL A 77 12.28 -3.04 4.72
CA VAL A 77 13.58 -3.26 4.07
C VAL A 77 14.02 -2.00 3.32
N LEU A 78 13.13 -1.38 2.55
CA LEU A 78 13.44 -0.16 1.80
C LEU A 78 13.86 0.98 2.74
N ASN A 79 13.08 1.27 3.78
CA ASN A 79 13.39 2.32 4.74
C ASN A 79 14.76 2.08 5.39
N ALA A 80 14.99 0.85 5.88
CA ALA A 80 16.24 0.49 6.55
C ALA A 80 17.47 0.55 5.62
N ARG A 81 17.35 0.06 4.38
CA ARG A 81 18.48 -0.07 3.45
C ARG A 81 18.79 1.23 2.70
N LEU A 82 17.80 2.10 2.49
CA LEU A 82 18.00 3.37 1.80
C LEU A 82 18.47 4.50 2.72
N LYS A 83 18.34 4.37 4.06
CA LYS A 83 18.81 5.38 5.03
C LYS A 83 20.25 5.87 4.77
N PRO A 84 21.27 5.01 4.58
CA PRO A 84 22.64 5.49 4.32
C PRO A 84 22.78 6.30 3.03
N LEU A 85 21.92 6.07 2.03
CA LEU A 85 21.91 6.87 0.80
C LEU A 85 21.29 8.25 1.05
N MET A 86 20.20 8.30 1.82
CA MET A 86 19.58 9.56 2.23
C MET A 86 20.52 10.40 3.10
N GLU A 87 21.33 9.77 3.96
CA GLU A 87 22.31 10.45 4.81
C GLU A 87 23.46 11.10 4.04
N ARG A 88 23.75 10.65 2.81
CA ARG A 88 24.77 11.26 1.94
C ARG A 88 24.32 12.59 1.32
N VAL A 89 23.02 12.89 1.34
CA VAL A 89 22.49 14.14 0.79
C VAL A 89 22.63 15.24 1.87
N PRO A 90 23.37 16.34 1.59
CA PRO A 90 23.66 17.39 2.56
C PRO A 90 22.48 18.36 2.74
N THR A 91 21.31 17.82 3.07
CA THR A 91 20.09 18.57 3.46
C THR A 91 19.45 17.89 4.65
N ARG A 92 18.68 18.62 5.46
CA ARG A 92 17.84 18.06 6.52
C ARG A 92 16.37 17.92 6.12
N ASP A 93 16.03 18.25 4.87
CA ASP A 93 14.65 18.29 4.38
C ASP A 93 14.32 17.01 3.60
N LYS A 94 14.66 15.86 4.19
CA LYS A 94 14.43 14.55 3.58
C LYS A 94 13.15 13.95 4.13
N HIS A 95 12.45 13.17 3.32
CA HIS A 95 11.14 12.63 3.66
C HIS A 95 11.03 11.15 3.32
N ILE A 96 10.35 10.40 4.19
CA ILE A 96 9.83 9.07 3.88
C ILE A 96 8.33 9.13 4.15
N VAL A 97 7.53 8.81 3.15
CA VAL A 97 6.07 8.73 3.29
C VAL A 97 5.64 7.29 3.04
N ASN A 98 5.26 6.61 4.12
CA ASN A 98 4.70 5.27 4.05
C ASN A 98 3.20 5.39 3.72
N VAL A 99 2.79 4.91 2.54
CA VAL A 99 1.38 4.93 2.12
C VAL A 99 0.61 3.86 2.90
N SER A 100 -0.20 4.34 3.83
CA SER A 100 -1.00 3.53 4.76
C SER A 100 -2.48 3.83 4.55
N ALA A 101 -3.33 3.37 5.46
CA ALA A 101 -4.78 3.56 5.38
C ALA A 101 -5.43 3.37 6.76
N VAL A 102 -6.73 3.69 6.89
CA VAL A 102 -7.51 3.52 8.13
C VAL A 102 -7.59 2.05 8.60
N GLU A 103 -7.37 1.10 7.70
CA GLU A 103 -7.26 -0.34 7.95
C GLU A 103 -6.21 -0.63 9.04
N GLY A 104 -5.13 0.17 9.05
CA GLY A 104 -4.06 0.07 10.04
C GLY A 104 -4.35 0.74 11.38
N GLN A 105 -5.49 1.42 11.55
CA GLN A 105 -5.82 2.09 12.81
C GLN A 105 -6.31 1.12 13.88
N PHE A 106 -5.83 1.21 15.11
CA PHE A 106 -6.31 0.36 16.21
C PHE A 106 -7.61 0.90 16.82
N ALA A 107 -7.71 2.21 17.02
CA ALA A 107 -8.80 2.84 17.77
C ALA A 107 -10.03 3.23 16.91
N ARG A 108 -10.27 2.53 15.79
CA ARG A 108 -11.39 2.85 14.89
C ARG A 108 -12.69 2.28 15.44
N GLY A 109 -13.74 3.12 15.49
CA GLY A 109 -15.04 2.74 16.07
C GLY A 109 -15.79 1.63 15.32
N THR A 110 -15.61 1.54 14.00
CA THR A 110 -16.20 0.47 13.18
C THR A 110 -15.11 -0.21 12.34
N LYS A 111 -15.10 -1.54 12.33
CA LYS A 111 -14.30 -2.36 11.40
C LYS A 111 -15.15 -3.53 10.94
N THR A 112 -14.92 -3.99 9.71
CA THR A 112 -15.56 -5.21 9.21
C THR A 112 -14.79 -6.44 9.70
N ASP A 113 -15.39 -7.62 9.56
CA ASP A 113 -14.75 -8.92 9.84
C ASP A 113 -13.89 -9.43 8.66
N LYS A 114 -13.64 -8.59 7.66
CA LYS A 114 -12.98 -8.94 6.39
C LYS A 114 -11.56 -8.38 6.29
N HIS A 115 -10.78 -8.93 5.34
CA HIS A 115 -9.37 -8.58 5.03
C HIS A 115 -8.47 -8.40 6.28
N PRO A 116 -8.53 -9.30 7.28
CA PRO A 116 -7.79 -9.11 8.53
C PRO A 116 -6.27 -9.05 8.31
N HIS A 117 -5.74 -9.75 7.31
CA HIS A 117 -4.32 -9.74 6.96
C HIS A 117 -3.85 -8.39 6.42
N THR A 118 -4.67 -7.69 5.62
CA THR A 118 -4.42 -6.30 5.18
C THR A 118 -4.43 -5.34 6.37
N ASN A 119 -5.43 -5.44 7.24
CA ASN A 119 -5.52 -4.65 8.47
C ASN A 119 -4.23 -4.81 9.33
N MET A 120 -3.79 -6.05 9.52
CA MET A 120 -2.54 -6.35 10.23
C MET A 120 -1.31 -5.75 9.54
N ALA A 121 -1.20 -5.87 8.22
CA ALA A 121 -0.04 -5.34 7.48
C ALA A 121 0.03 -3.79 7.55
N LYS A 122 -1.10 -3.09 7.38
CA LYS A 122 -1.16 -1.63 7.52
C LYS A 122 -0.89 -1.18 8.96
N ALA A 123 -1.34 -1.93 9.95
CA ALA A 123 -1.03 -1.67 11.36
C ALA A 123 0.48 -1.84 11.65
N ALA A 124 1.11 -2.89 11.10
CA ALA A 124 2.56 -3.09 11.20
C ALA A 124 3.35 -1.96 10.53
N LEU A 125 2.90 -1.49 9.35
CA LEU A 125 3.49 -0.34 8.66
C LEU A 125 3.37 0.96 9.47
N ASN A 126 2.22 1.19 10.10
CA ASN A 126 2.02 2.31 11.02
C ASN A 126 2.97 2.23 12.23
N MET A 127 3.13 1.03 12.80
CA MET A 127 4.05 0.80 13.90
C MET A 127 5.51 1.04 13.50
N LEU A 128 5.91 0.68 12.27
CA LEU A 128 7.24 1.01 11.73
C LEU A 128 7.47 2.52 11.77
N THR A 129 6.55 3.33 11.20
CA THR A 129 6.66 4.79 11.23
C THR A 129 6.75 5.30 12.68
N ARG A 130 5.81 4.89 13.54
CA ARG A 130 5.73 5.37 14.93
C ARG A 130 7.00 5.05 15.73
N THR A 131 7.63 3.91 15.47
CA THR A 131 8.83 3.45 16.17
C THR A 131 10.08 4.12 15.64
N SER A 132 10.24 4.17 14.32
CA SER A 132 11.52 4.55 13.68
C SER A 132 11.65 6.04 13.38
N ALA A 133 10.57 6.81 13.32
CA ALA A 133 10.63 8.22 12.91
C ALA A 133 11.57 9.06 13.79
N SER A 134 11.59 8.86 15.11
CA SER A 134 12.48 9.59 16.02
C SER A 134 13.96 9.29 15.79
N ASP A 135 14.31 8.08 15.33
CA ASP A 135 15.68 7.77 14.90
C ASP A 135 16.04 8.49 13.60
N TYR A 136 15.16 8.42 12.61
CA TYR A 136 15.38 8.98 11.28
C TYR A 136 15.46 10.51 11.30
N LEU A 137 14.72 11.17 12.21
CA LEU A 137 14.78 12.61 12.40
C LEU A 137 16.18 13.11 12.77
N ARG A 138 16.98 12.30 13.50
CA ARG A 138 18.36 12.69 13.85
C ARG A 138 19.19 12.97 12.59
N SER A 139 18.95 12.20 11.55
CA SER A 139 19.56 12.33 10.22
C SER A 139 18.86 13.35 9.30
N GLY A 140 17.85 14.08 9.81
CA GLY A 140 17.03 15.01 9.02
C GLY A 140 16.12 14.28 8.03
N ILE A 141 15.56 13.14 8.44
CA ILE A 141 14.61 12.37 7.62
C ILE A 141 13.27 12.33 8.34
N HIS A 142 12.29 13.00 7.77
CA HIS A 142 10.93 13.14 8.29
C HIS A 142 10.07 11.99 7.77
N MET A 143 9.91 10.95 8.61
CA MET A 143 9.14 9.76 8.28
C MET A 143 7.70 9.88 8.80
N ASN A 144 6.71 9.70 7.94
CA ASN A 144 5.28 9.70 8.30
C ASN A 144 4.52 8.56 7.60
N SER A 145 3.36 8.20 8.14
CA SER A 145 2.37 7.36 7.47
C SER A 145 1.24 8.26 6.97
N VAL A 146 0.78 8.06 5.74
CA VAL A 146 -0.32 8.84 5.16
C VAL A 146 -1.44 7.92 4.69
N ASP A 147 -2.65 8.23 5.09
CA ASP A 147 -3.88 7.68 4.54
C ASP A 147 -4.31 8.46 3.29
N THR A 148 -4.43 7.76 2.17
CA THR A 148 -4.90 8.32 0.90
C THR A 148 -6.38 8.68 0.93
N GLY A 149 -7.13 8.14 1.90
CA GLY A 149 -8.59 8.11 1.87
C GLY A 149 -9.11 7.08 0.87
N TRP A 150 -10.43 7.08 0.68
CA TRP A 150 -11.10 6.10 -0.17
C TRP A 150 -11.07 6.55 -1.64
N VAL A 151 -10.06 6.06 -2.36
CA VAL A 151 -9.77 6.42 -3.76
C VAL A 151 -10.19 5.36 -4.77
N THR A 152 -10.31 4.10 -4.34
CA THR A 152 -10.64 2.94 -5.19
C THR A 152 -11.66 2.08 -4.47
N ASP A 153 -12.57 1.42 -5.21
CA ASP A 153 -13.43 0.37 -4.65
C ASP A 153 -12.74 -0.99 -4.79
N GLU A 154 -12.31 -1.58 -3.69
CA GLU A 154 -11.59 -2.85 -3.65
C GLU A 154 -12.52 -4.08 -3.73
N ASP A 155 -13.83 -3.87 -3.75
CA ASP A 155 -14.79 -4.94 -3.93
C ASP A 155 -14.69 -5.58 -5.34
N PRO A 156 -15.06 -6.86 -5.50
CA PRO A 156 -15.13 -7.51 -6.80
C PRO A 156 -15.99 -6.76 -7.81
N ALA A 157 -15.68 -6.87 -9.11
CA ALA A 157 -16.28 -6.09 -10.19
C ALA A 157 -17.83 -6.11 -10.19
N GLU A 158 -18.46 -7.26 -9.91
CA GLU A 158 -19.92 -7.39 -9.83
C GLU A 158 -20.51 -6.47 -8.73
N HIS A 159 -19.85 -6.39 -7.58
CA HIS A 159 -20.27 -5.55 -6.47
C HIS A 159 -20.02 -4.06 -6.76
N ALA A 160 -18.86 -3.73 -7.34
CA ALA A 160 -18.52 -2.37 -7.75
C ALA A 160 -19.54 -1.83 -8.78
N LEU A 161 -19.85 -2.61 -9.83
CA LEU A 161 -20.85 -2.26 -10.84
C LEU A 161 -22.25 -2.06 -10.24
N ARG A 162 -22.64 -2.88 -9.26
CA ARG A 162 -23.92 -2.70 -8.58
C ARG A 162 -23.96 -1.37 -7.82
N LYS A 163 -22.91 -1.06 -7.05
CA LYS A 163 -22.82 0.21 -6.33
C LYS A 163 -22.83 1.40 -7.28
N GLU A 164 -22.11 1.32 -8.40
CA GLU A 164 -22.09 2.34 -9.44
C GLU A 164 -23.50 2.59 -10.02
N ARG A 165 -24.26 1.53 -10.29
CA ARG A 165 -25.67 1.64 -10.73
C ARG A 165 -26.57 2.31 -9.69
N ASP A 166 -26.24 2.14 -8.41
CA ASP A 166 -26.91 2.80 -7.29
C ASP A 166 -26.38 4.23 -7.05
N GLY A 167 -25.49 4.74 -7.92
CA GLY A 167 -24.94 6.09 -7.89
C GLY A 167 -23.76 6.28 -6.96
N PHE A 168 -23.12 5.20 -6.49
CA PHE A 168 -21.95 5.27 -5.65
C PHE A 168 -20.65 5.33 -6.48
N GLN A 169 -19.73 6.18 -6.05
CA GLN A 169 -18.34 6.23 -6.47
C GLN A 169 -17.48 6.53 -5.22
N PRO A 170 -16.21 6.07 -5.16
CA PRO A 170 -15.28 6.55 -4.16
C PRO A 170 -15.26 8.10 -4.09
N PRO A 171 -15.25 8.69 -2.89
CA PRO A 171 -15.38 10.13 -2.71
C PRO A 171 -14.14 10.93 -3.14
N LEU A 172 -13.02 10.26 -3.39
CA LEU A 172 -11.74 10.85 -3.78
C LEU A 172 -11.22 10.14 -5.02
N ASP A 173 -10.39 10.84 -5.80
CA ASP A 173 -9.71 10.24 -6.95
C ASP A 173 -8.22 9.96 -6.66
N VAL A 174 -7.51 9.41 -7.66
CA VAL A 174 -6.08 9.11 -7.58
C VAL A 174 -5.21 10.38 -7.44
N VAL A 175 -5.69 11.53 -7.92
CA VAL A 175 -4.98 12.82 -7.81
C VAL A 175 -5.10 13.34 -6.38
N ASP A 176 -6.29 13.25 -5.76
CA ASP A 176 -6.50 13.52 -4.34
C ASP A 176 -5.62 12.62 -3.47
N GLY A 177 -5.59 11.32 -3.77
CA GLY A 177 -4.74 10.36 -3.08
C GLY A 177 -3.26 10.74 -3.16
N ALA A 178 -2.77 11.06 -4.37
CA ALA A 178 -1.40 11.49 -4.59
C ALA A 178 -1.06 12.81 -3.87
N ALA A 179 -1.97 13.79 -3.89
CA ALA A 179 -1.80 15.07 -3.21
C ALA A 179 -1.61 14.87 -1.70
N ARG A 180 -2.38 13.97 -1.08
CA ARG A 180 -2.26 13.62 0.35
C ARG A 180 -0.91 13.00 0.66
N VAL A 181 -0.44 12.05 -0.15
CA VAL A 181 0.89 11.42 0.02
C VAL A 181 2.01 12.46 -0.09
N CYS A 182 1.89 13.40 -1.01
CA CYS A 182 2.89 14.44 -1.24
C CYS A 182 2.84 15.59 -0.22
N ASP A 183 1.71 15.81 0.45
CA ASP A 183 1.50 16.94 1.37
C ASP A 183 2.59 17.14 2.43
N PRO A 184 3.00 16.14 3.25
CA PRO A 184 4.02 16.36 4.28
C PRO A 184 5.38 16.81 3.71
N ILE A 185 5.63 16.55 2.42
CA ILE A 185 6.81 17.01 1.69
C ILE A 185 6.60 18.48 1.27
N VAL A 186 5.53 18.75 0.52
CA VAL A 186 5.22 20.07 -0.05
C VAL A 186 4.98 21.11 1.05
N SER A 187 4.16 20.77 2.05
CA SER A 187 3.88 21.61 3.21
C SER A 187 5.15 21.88 4.02
N GLY A 188 6.03 20.88 4.17
CA GLY A 188 7.34 21.04 4.80
C GLY A 188 8.18 22.11 4.11
N PHE A 189 8.36 21.99 2.79
CA PHE A 189 9.13 22.97 2.00
C PHE A 189 8.50 24.37 1.99
N ASN A 190 7.17 24.46 1.88
CA ASN A 190 6.47 25.75 1.81
C ASN A 190 6.46 26.50 3.16
N SER A 191 6.43 25.78 4.28
CA SER A 191 6.31 26.36 5.62
C SER A 191 7.62 26.40 6.41
N GLY A 192 8.63 25.64 6.00
CA GLY A 192 9.84 25.37 6.79
C GLY A 192 9.58 24.49 8.04
N ARG A 193 8.38 23.91 8.18
CA ARG A 193 8.00 23.05 9.30
C ARG A 193 7.69 21.64 8.80
N HIS A 194 8.62 20.73 9.05
CA HIS A 194 8.51 19.34 8.62
C HIS A 194 7.99 18.47 9.76
N VAL A 195 6.80 17.89 9.57
CA VAL A 195 6.21 16.93 10.54
C VAL A 195 6.88 15.57 10.44
N TYR A 196 6.93 14.81 11.54
CA TYR A 196 7.50 13.46 11.58
C TYR A 196 6.78 12.61 12.62
N GLY A 197 6.79 11.29 12.41
CA GLY A 197 6.25 10.32 13.36
C GLY A 197 4.74 10.43 13.52
N LEU A 198 4.03 10.88 12.49
CA LEU A 198 2.57 11.02 12.49
C LEU A 198 1.92 10.01 11.54
N PHE A 199 0.68 9.67 11.88
CA PHE A 199 -0.30 9.16 10.92
C PHE A 199 -1.12 10.36 10.44
N LEU A 200 -1.09 10.65 9.15
CA LEU A 200 -1.77 11.78 8.55
C LEU A 200 -2.99 11.30 7.78
N LYS A 201 -4.13 11.94 8.03
CA LYS A 201 -5.39 11.73 7.31
C LYS A 201 -6.03 13.08 7.06
N ASP A 202 -6.52 13.30 5.84
CA ASP A 202 -7.13 14.59 5.43
C ASP A 202 -6.22 15.79 5.75
N TYR A 203 -4.92 15.67 5.44
CA TYR A 203 -3.90 16.71 5.66
C TYR A 203 -3.64 17.07 7.14
N ALA A 204 -4.16 16.26 8.08
CA ALA A 204 -4.04 16.51 9.51
C ALA A 204 -3.54 15.27 10.28
N PRO A 205 -2.92 15.44 11.46
CA PRO A 205 -2.61 14.32 12.33
C PRO A 205 -3.88 13.58 12.77
N ALA A 206 -3.84 12.25 12.73
CA ALA A 206 -4.91 11.37 13.15
C ALA A 206 -4.40 10.33 14.16
N ALA A 207 -5.34 9.67 14.83
CA ALA A 207 -5.03 8.59 15.75
C ALA A 207 -4.40 7.39 15.01
N TRP A 208 -3.53 6.66 15.72
CA TRP A 208 -2.94 5.41 15.29
C TRP A 208 -3.90 4.22 15.32
#